data_AF-A0A946HMH6-F1
#
_entry.id   AF-A0A946HMH6-F1
#
_cell.length_a   1.000
_cell.length_b   1.000
_cell.length_c   1.000
_cell.angle_alpha   90.00
_cell.angle_beta   90.00
_cell.angle_gamma   90.00
#
_symmetry.space_group_name_H-M   'P 1'
#
loop_
_entity.id
_entity.type
_entity.pdbx_description
1 polymer ?
#
loop_
_entity_poly.entity_id
_entity_poly.type
_entity_poly.pdbx_seq_one_letter_code
_entity_poly.pdbx_strand_id
1 'polypeptide(L)'
;MTTIAIDRDRLIEDLSAMIRCASVNTFGIPSDLGAEAAMADLFEAKLRELGLEIGTHEVIAGRRNIWGTLKGIGTGPTILMAGHLDTVGVDGYDNPFEPVVKDGKIYGRGSCDMKAGLAAYLEVVRHLKR
;
A
#
# COMPACT_ATOMS: atom_id res chain seq x y z
N MET A 1 -27.32 12.71 0.44
CA MET A 1 -26.05 11.96 0.27
C MET A 1 -24.92 12.85 0.71
N THR A 2 -24.10 12.42 1.66
CA THR A 2 -22.90 13.15 2.06
C THR A 2 -21.87 13.00 0.93
N THR A 3 -21.43 14.11 0.33
CA THR A 3 -20.36 14.05 -0.67
C THR A 3 -19.09 13.54 0.00
N ILE A 4 -18.52 12.45 -0.54
CA ILE A 4 -17.19 11.97 -0.15
C ILE A 4 -16.19 12.86 -0.90
N ALA A 5 -15.56 13.78 -0.18
CA ALA A 5 -14.46 14.58 -0.72
C ALA A 5 -13.17 13.76 -0.58
N ILE A 6 -12.63 13.30 -1.71
CA ILE A 6 -11.39 12.54 -1.76
C ILE A 6 -10.22 13.51 -1.71
N ASP A 7 -9.30 13.29 -0.77
CA ASP A 7 -8.08 14.07 -0.68
C ASP A 7 -7.03 13.55 -1.67
N ARG A 8 -6.95 14.22 -2.82
CA ARG A 8 -6.05 13.81 -3.90
C ARG A 8 -4.58 13.95 -3.51
N ASP A 9 -4.22 14.97 -2.75
CA ASP A 9 -2.83 15.24 -2.39
C ASP A 9 -2.33 14.17 -1.41
N ARG A 10 -3.15 13.79 -0.44
CA ARG A 10 -2.84 12.67 0.46
C ARG A 10 -2.73 11.33 -0.28
N LEU A 11 -3.61 11.07 -1.24
CA LEU A 11 -3.49 9.86 -2.08
C LEU A 11 -2.19 9.82 -2.87
N ILE A 12 -1.77 10.95 -3.44
CA ILE A 12 -0.50 11.08 -4.15
C ILE A 12 0.66 10.89 -3.17
N GLU A 13 0.60 11.44 -1.96
CA GLU A 13 1.62 11.30 -0.92
C GLU A 13 1.79 9.83 -0.50
N ASP A 14 0.70 9.16 -0.11
CA ASP A 14 0.73 7.75 0.30
C ASP A 14 1.26 6.87 -0.83
N LEU A 15 0.76 7.06 -2.06
CA LEU A 15 1.20 6.31 -3.22
C LEU A 15 2.67 6.57 -3.54
N SER A 16 3.13 7.82 -3.45
CA SER A 16 4.52 8.18 -3.67
C SER A 16 5.44 7.54 -2.64
N ALA A 17 5.07 7.54 -1.35
CA ALA A 17 5.82 6.87 -0.29
C ALA A 17 5.94 5.37 -0.57
N MET A 18 4.84 4.74 -0.99
CA MET A 18 4.84 3.32 -1.35
C MET A 18 5.65 3.02 -2.62
N ILE A 19 5.62 3.88 -3.65
CA ILE A 19 6.45 3.71 -4.86
C ILE A 19 7.94 3.74 -4.51
N ARG A 20 8.35 4.60 -3.57
CA ARG A 20 9.75 4.68 -3.10
C ARG A 20 10.22 3.43 -2.37
N CYS A 21 9.31 2.60 -1.85
CA CYS A 21 9.65 1.29 -1.34
C CYS A 21 9.90 0.31 -2.49
N ALA A 22 11.17 -0.02 -2.73
CA ALA A 22 11.60 -1.02 -3.70
C ALA A 22 11.27 -2.45 -3.22
N SER A 23 9.98 -2.79 -3.09
CA SER A 23 9.49 -4.11 -2.69
C SER A 23 9.42 -5.07 -3.88
N VAL A 24 10.56 -5.43 -4.46
CA VAL A 24 10.58 -6.32 -5.63
C VAL A 24 10.60 -7.77 -5.17
N ASN A 25 9.61 -8.54 -5.58
CA ASN A 25 9.63 -9.98 -5.37
C ASN A 25 10.52 -10.63 -6.42
N THR A 26 11.64 -11.17 -5.95
CA THR A 26 12.66 -11.77 -6.81
C THR A 26 12.36 -13.23 -7.17
N PHE A 27 11.25 -13.78 -6.68
CA PHE A 27 10.87 -15.18 -6.85
C PHE A 27 11.97 -16.17 -6.44
N GLY A 28 12.76 -15.80 -5.41
CA GLY A 28 13.86 -16.62 -4.89
C GLY A 28 15.20 -16.40 -5.57
N ILE A 29 15.29 -15.45 -6.51
CA ILE A 29 16.55 -15.07 -7.17
C ILE A 29 17.30 -14.08 -6.25
N PRO A 30 18.61 -14.28 -5.98
CA PRO A 30 19.42 -13.29 -5.27
C PRO A 30 19.37 -11.92 -5.94
N SER A 31 19.16 -10.86 -5.17
CA SER A 31 19.08 -9.48 -5.66
C SER A 31 19.44 -8.49 -4.57
N ASP A 32 20.02 -7.35 -4.98
CA ASP A 32 20.25 -6.20 -4.10
C ASP A 32 19.00 -5.31 -3.96
N LEU A 33 17.91 -5.65 -4.67
CA LEU A 33 16.62 -4.97 -4.56
C LEU A 33 15.95 -5.28 -3.21
N GLY A 34 15.22 -4.31 -2.68
CA GLY A 34 14.57 -4.42 -1.39
C GLY A 34 13.56 -5.57 -1.34
N ALA A 35 13.57 -6.30 -0.23
CA ALA A 35 12.53 -7.26 0.08
C ALA A 35 11.21 -6.54 0.46
N GLU A 36 10.15 -7.32 0.64
CA GLU A 36 8.82 -6.81 0.98
C GLU A 36 8.72 -6.22 2.40
N ALA A 37 9.66 -6.53 3.30
CA ALA A 37 9.63 -6.09 4.71
C ALA A 37 9.45 -4.58 4.87
N ALA A 38 10.23 -3.76 4.16
CA ALA A 38 10.15 -2.30 4.28
C ALA A 38 8.78 -1.75 3.85
N MET A 39 8.16 -2.36 2.84
CA MET A 39 6.82 -2.00 2.40
C MET A 39 5.75 -2.45 3.40
N ALA A 40 5.91 -3.63 4.01
CA ALA A 40 5.04 -4.10 5.09
C ALA A 40 5.11 -3.18 6.33
N ASP A 41 6.31 -2.72 6.68
CA ASP A 41 6.53 -1.79 7.79
C ASP A 41 5.92 -0.42 7.52
N LEU A 42 6.10 0.12 6.31
CA LEU A 42 5.44 1.36 5.89
C LEU A 42 3.91 1.22 5.96
N PHE A 43 3.36 0.13 5.42
CA PHE A 43 1.91 -0.06 5.39
C PHE A 43 1.34 -0.27 6.80
N GLU A 44 2.04 -1.01 7.68
CA GLU A 44 1.67 -1.11 9.10
C GLU A 44 1.62 0.26 9.78
N ALA A 45 2.64 1.10 9.58
CA ALA A 45 2.69 2.44 10.15
C ALA A 45 1.45 3.26 9.73
N LYS A 46 1.09 3.23 8.44
CA LYS A 46 -0.12 3.87 7.92
C LYS A 46 -1.40 3.33 8.54
N LEU A 47 -1.53 2.01 8.72
CA LEU A 47 -2.68 1.40 9.39
C LEU A 47 -2.77 1.81 10.88
N ARG A 48 -1.62 1.94 11.56
CA ARG A 48 -1.53 2.41 12.96
C ARG A 48 -1.88 3.88 13.12
N GLU A 49 -1.43 4.74 12.21
CA GLU A 49 -1.84 6.16 12.15
C GLU A 49 -3.35 6.29 12.01
N LEU A 50 -3.97 5.37 11.25
CA LEU A 50 -5.42 5.25 11.13
C LEU A 50 -6.07 4.57 12.33
N GLY A 51 -5.35 4.26 13.42
CA GLY A 51 -5.88 3.69 14.65
C GLY A 51 -6.61 2.36 14.46
N LEU A 52 -6.14 1.51 13.54
CA LEU A 52 -6.68 0.18 13.32
C LEU A 52 -6.07 -0.85 14.27
N GLU A 53 -6.82 -1.91 14.56
CA GLU A 53 -6.27 -3.09 15.23
C GLU A 53 -5.40 -3.87 14.25
N ILE A 54 -4.11 -4.02 14.56
CA ILE A 54 -3.12 -4.58 13.66
C ILE A 54 -2.96 -6.08 13.87
N GLY A 55 -2.97 -6.84 12.78
CA GLY A 55 -2.56 -8.23 12.76
C GLY A 55 -1.47 -8.47 11.71
N THR A 56 -0.51 -9.34 12.03
CA THR A 56 0.62 -9.67 11.16
C THR A 56 0.90 -11.16 11.22
N HIS A 57 1.39 -11.73 10.12
CA HIS A 57 1.80 -13.12 10.06
C HIS A 57 3.03 -13.26 9.16
N GLU A 58 4.17 -13.65 9.73
CA GLU A 58 5.37 -13.97 8.96
C GLU A 58 5.20 -15.31 8.25
N VAL A 59 5.29 -15.30 6.91
CA VAL A 59 5.12 -16.50 6.08
C VAL A 59 6.49 -17.16 5.85
N ILE A 60 7.46 -16.33 5.49
CA ILE A 60 8.89 -16.67 5.45
C ILE A 60 9.69 -15.48 5.98
N ALA A 61 10.93 -15.71 6.39
CA ALA A 61 11.78 -14.67 6.98
C ALA A 61 11.80 -13.39 6.13
N GLY A 62 11.37 -12.26 6.71
CA GLY A 62 11.34 -10.96 6.03
C GLY A 62 10.18 -10.77 5.04
N ARG A 63 9.21 -11.69 4.96
CA ARG A 63 7.98 -11.57 4.16
C ARG A 63 6.77 -11.92 5.01
N ARG A 64 6.12 -10.88 5.53
CA ARG A 64 4.95 -10.99 6.38
C ARG A 64 3.72 -10.40 5.71
N ASN A 65 2.59 -11.06 5.92
CA ASN A 65 1.29 -10.47 5.69
C ASN A 65 0.97 -9.50 6.83
N ILE A 66 0.34 -8.38 6.51
CA ILE A 66 -0.11 -7.35 7.45
C ILE A 66 -1.55 -6.96 7.12
N TRP A 67 -2.37 -6.75 8.13
CA TRP A 67 -3.72 -6.23 7.96
C TRP A 67 -4.11 -5.33 9.13
N GLY A 68 -5.06 -4.42 8.86
CA GLY A 68 -5.68 -3.56 9.85
C GLY A 68 -7.17 -3.83 9.93
N THR A 69 -7.71 -3.92 11.14
CA THR A 69 -9.13 -4.12 11.38
C THR A 69 -9.74 -2.84 11.92
N LEU A 70 -10.72 -2.29 11.19
CA LEU A 70 -11.64 -1.28 11.71
C LEU A 70 -12.87 -2.00 12.27
N LYS A 71 -13.09 -1.96 13.58
CA LYS A 71 -14.30 -2.56 14.17
C LYS A 71 -15.53 -1.75 13.75
N GLY A 72 -16.47 -2.44 13.10
CA GLY A 72 -17.79 -1.86 12.78
C GLY A 72 -18.65 -1.70 14.03
N ILE A 73 -19.69 -0.86 13.91
CA ILE A 73 -20.68 -0.59 14.97
C ILE A 73 -22.03 -1.28 14.73
N GLY A 74 -22.19 -1.99 13.60
CA GLY A 74 -23.44 -2.64 13.20
C GLY A 74 -23.30 -4.16 13.07
N THR A 75 -24.38 -4.80 12.64
CA THR A 75 -24.47 -6.27 12.45
C THR A 75 -24.33 -6.70 10.98
N GLY A 76 -23.89 -5.79 10.12
CA GLY A 76 -23.66 -6.06 8.69
C GLY A 76 -22.47 -6.99 8.43
N PRO A 77 -22.23 -7.37 7.17
CA PRO A 77 -21.12 -8.23 6.81
C PRO A 77 -19.76 -7.54 7.02
N THR A 78 -18.74 -8.35 7.29
CA THR A 78 -17.34 -7.91 7.25
C THR A 78 -16.87 -7.85 5.80
N ILE A 79 -16.23 -6.74 5.42
CA ILE A 79 -15.59 -6.56 4.11
C ILE A 79 -14.07 -6.68 4.28
N LEU A 80 -13.45 -7.56 3.50
CA LEU A 80 -12.00 -7.64 3.39
C LEU A 80 -11.55 -6.97 2.09
N MET A 81 -10.71 -5.94 2.23
CA MET A 81 -9.98 -5.34 1.11
C MET A 81 -8.59 -5.97 1.07
N ALA A 82 -8.34 -6.85 0.10
CA ALA A 82 -7.11 -7.61 -0.02
C ALA A 82 -6.27 -7.13 -1.20
N GLY A 83 -4.95 -7.05 -1.00
CA GLY A 83 -3.99 -6.68 -2.02
C GLY A 83 -2.60 -7.22 -1.71
N HIS A 84 -1.68 -7.05 -2.65
CA HIS A 84 -0.27 -7.44 -2.50
C HIS A 84 0.63 -6.21 -2.32
N LEU A 85 1.77 -6.39 -1.66
CA LEU A 85 2.74 -5.33 -1.35
C LEU A 85 3.95 -5.35 -2.28
N ASP A 86 4.19 -6.48 -2.93
CA ASP A 86 5.31 -6.67 -3.82
C ASP A 86 5.09 -6.03 -5.18
N THR A 87 6.16 -6.02 -5.95
CA THR A 87 6.17 -5.59 -7.32
C THR A 87 7.05 -6.51 -8.13
N VAL A 88 6.82 -6.54 -9.44
CA VAL A 88 7.69 -7.26 -10.39
C VAL A 88 9.02 -6.54 -10.61
N GLY A 89 9.95 -7.22 -11.28
CA GLY A 89 11.23 -6.66 -11.69
C GLY A 89 11.14 -5.35 -12.49
N VAL A 90 12.28 -4.68 -12.60
CA VAL A 90 12.37 -3.30 -13.11
C VAL A 90 13.33 -3.16 -14.30
N ASP A 91 13.65 -4.27 -14.97
CA ASP A 91 14.55 -4.26 -16.12
C ASP A 91 14.06 -3.32 -17.22
N GLY A 92 14.93 -2.42 -17.67
CA GLY A 92 14.60 -1.42 -18.69
C GLY A 92 13.80 -0.21 -18.19
N TYR A 93 13.65 -0.02 -16.87
CA TYR A 93 13.04 1.18 -16.30
C TYR A 93 14.11 2.12 -15.75
N ASP A 94 14.05 3.39 -16.12
CA ASP A 94 14.85 4.44 -15.50
C ASP A 94 14.16 4.94 -14.22
N ASN A 95 14.90 4.93 -13.11
CA ASN A 95 14.43 5.41 -11.80
C ASN A 95 13.04 4.87 -11.39
N PRO A 96 12.83 3.53 -11.41
CA PRO A 96 11.51 2.93 -11.22
C PRO A 96 10.85 3.29 -9.89
N PHE A 97 11.64 3.61 -8.85
CA PHE A 97 11.14 3.93 -7.52
C PHE A 97 11.10 5.43 -7.23
N GLU A 98 11.35 6.29 -8.24
CA GLU A 98 11.15 7.73 -8.12
C GLU A 98 9.75 8.10 -8.66
N PRO A 99 8.78 8.43 -7.78
CA PRO A 99 7.43 8.77 -8.20
C PRO A 99 7.43 10.12 -8.94
N VAL A 100 6.92 10.13 -10.17
CA VAL A 100 6.77 11.35 -10.97
C VAL A 100 5.29 11.60 -11.23
N VAL A 101 4.79 12.77 -10.82
CA VAL A 101 3.44 13.21 -11.17
C VAL A 101 3.51 14.09 -12.41
N LYS A 102 2.85 13.67 -13.49
CA LYS A 102 2.84 14.38 -14.76
C LYS A 102 1.53 14.13 -15.50
N ASP A 103 0.95 15.19 -16.09
CA ASP A 103 -0.25 15.12 -16.92
C ASP A 103 -1.42 14.38 -16.25
N GLY A 104 -1.61 14.63 -14.95
CA GLY A 104 -2.68 14.03 -14.13
C GLY A 104 -2.46 12.56 -13.76
N LYS A 105 -1.30 11.98 -14.09
CA LYS A 105 -0.90 10.60 -13.80
C LYS A 105 0.30 10.58 -12.85
N ILE A 106 0.49 9.46 -12.17
CA ILE A 106 1.68 9.17 -11.37
C ILE A 106 2.40 7.96 -11.95
N TYR A 107 3.70 8.12 -12.17
CA TYR A 107 4.60 7.14 -12.76
C TYR A 107 5.54 6.60 -11.69
N GLY A 108 5.75 5.28 -11.70
CA GLY A 108 6.61 4.58 -10.76
C GLY A 108 6.23 3.09 -10.65
N ARG A 109 7.18 2.23 -10.30
CA ARG A 109 6.97 0.79 -10.15
C ARG A 109 5.97 0.53 -9.02
N GLY A 110 4.92 -0.19 -9.40
CA GLY A 110 3.81 -0.53 -8.53
C GLY A 110 2.73 0.54 -8.44
N SER A 111 2.85 1.66 -9.15
CA SER A 111 1.85 2.74 -9.12
C SER A 111 0.45 2.23 -9.47
N CYS A 112 0.32 1.43 -10.54
CA CYS A 112 -0.92 0.77 -10.91
C CYS A 112 -1.12 -0.57 -10.18
N ASP A 113 -0.11 -1.46 -10.22
CA ASP A 113 -0.16 -2.83 -9.70
C ASP A 113 0.75 -3.03 -8.48
N MET A 114 0.24 -2.98 -7.25
CA MET A 114 -1.11 -2.50 -6.91
C MET A 114 -1.15 -1.42 -5.82
N LYS A 115 -0.08 -0.64 -5.71
CA LYS A 115 0.07 0.37 -4.64
C LYS A 115 -1.00 1.46 -4.70
N ALA A 116 -1.57 1.79 -5.87
CA ALA A 116 -2.73 2.68 -5.94
C ALA A 116 -3.96 2.09 -5.21
N GLY A 117 -4.18 0.77 -5.31
CA GLY A 117 -5.25 0.09 -4.58
C GLY A 117 -5.02 0.16 -3.07
N LEU A 118 -3.79 -0.03 -2.62
CA LEU A 118 -3.42 0.11 -1.21
C LEU A 118 -3.66 1.53 -0.68
N ALA A 119 -3.30 2.56 -1.46
CA ALA A 119 -3.55 3.96 -1.10
C ALA A 119 -5.06 4.24 -0.99
N ALA A 120 -5.85 3.69 -1.93
CA ALA A 120 -7.29 3.79 -1.89
C ALA A 120 -7.90 3.11 -0.65
N TYR A 121 -7.35 1.97 -0.19
CA TYR A 121 -7.81 1.31 1.03
C TYR A 121 -7.61 2.19 2.27
N LEU A 122 -6.47 2.86 2.39
CA LEU A 122 -6.23 3.82 3.48
C LEU A 122 -7.26 4.96 3.45
N GLU A 123 -7.58 5.48 2.25
CA GLU A 123 -8.55 6.56 2.08
C GLU A 123 -9.99 6.12 2.40
N VAL A 124 -10.37 4.89 2.02
CA VAL A 124 -11.66 4.29 2.40
C VAL A 124 -11.79 4.24 3.93
N VAL A 125 -10.74 3.78 4.63
CA VAL A 125 -10.75 3.74 6.10
C VAL A 125 -10.90 5.13 6.70
N ARG A 126 -10.21 6.14 6.19
CA ARG A 126 -10.35 7.55 6.66
C ARG A 126 -11.78 8.06 6.56
N HIS A 127 -12.51 7.65 5.52
CA HIS A 127 -13.92 8.03 5.35
C HIS A 127 -14.89 7.21 6.20
N LEU A 128 -14.55 5.97 6.54
CA LEU A 128 -15.37 5.13 7.41
C LEU A 128 -15.20 5.45 8.90
N LYS A 129 -14.04 6.00 9.30
CA LYS A 129 -13.74 6.40 10.70
C LYS A 129 -14.41 7.71 11.17
N ARG A 130 -15.36 8.25 10.41
CA ARG A 130 -16.07 9.48 10.77
C ARG A 130 -16.90 9.33 12.03
#